data_AF-A0A3C1UMB1-F1
#
_entry.id   AF-A0A3C1UMB1-F1
#
_cell.length_a   1.000
_cell.length_b   1.000
_cell.length_c   1.000
_cell.angle_alpha   90.00
_cell.angle_beta   90.00
_cell.angle_gamma   90.00
#
_symmetry.space_group_name_H-M   'P 1'
#
loop_
_entity.id
_entity.type
_entity.pdbx_description
1 polymer ?
#
loop_
_entity_poly.entity_id
_entity_poly.type
_entity_poly.pdbx_seq_one_letter_code
_entity_poly.pdbx_strand_id
1 'polypeptide(L)'
;SGLTGGRSRKAGMTNVGEVAMNITPPEDRELTLTSQEIVGEWRKSIGPISGAQELSFRAEIGRASDPIDIQLTGPSFDDLQAASKEVKARLLEYPNLFDISDTFENGKPELKMKIKPEAELLGLTMTDLARQARQSFFGSEAQRIQRGREDVRVMVRYPLRERSSLSNLESMRVRTPTGQEVPFSAVANMKQGRSFSTITRIDRNRTIRVTADANKEETNLQIIQEDVLNFMPAIVSKYNGMNFSLEGEAREQRESFGSVWLGSVFVLFAIYSLLAIPFKSYIQPLIVMSVIPFGLGGAIIGHLIMGHNLSMMSVLGMLALSGVVVNDSLVLVDYINRKRREGVDLMEAVRNAGVARFRAIMLTSITTFAGLVPILWEKSTQAQFLIPMAISLGWGILFATFITLLLVPINYLLLEDLQRTGKRYISWQFNIKFTSDRPSDPSSQS
;
A
#
# COMPACT_ATOMS: atom_id res chain seq x y z
N SER A 1 4.74 -20.39 -17.99
CA SER A 1 3.73 -21.03 -17.11
C SER A 1 3.64 -20.25 -15.81
N GLY A 2 2.49 -19.64 -15.53
CA GLY A 2 2.26 -18.80 -14.35
C GLY A 2 1.46 -17.55 -14.68
N LEU A 3 0.29 -17.70 -15.31
CA LEU A 3 -0.65 -16.61 -15.55
C LEU A 3 -1.46 -16.38 -14.28
N THR A 4 -0.94 -15.59 -13.36
CA THR A 4 -1.76 -14.94 -12.33
C THR A 4 -2.50 -13.79 -12.98
N GLY A 5 -3.54 -14.11 -13.75
CA GLY A 5 -4.56 -13.12 -14.10
C GLY A 5 -5.24 -12.70 -12.82
N GLY A 6 -5.14 -11.42 -12.47
CA GLY A 6 -5.94 -10.81 -11.41
C GLY A 6 -7.40 -11.11 -11.70
N ARG A 7 -8.00 -12.04 -10.95
CA ARG A 7 -9.45 -12.28 -11.03
C ARG A 7 -10.13 -11.03 -10.49
N SER A 8 -10.64 -10.19 -11.39
CA SER A 8 -11.49 -9.05 -11.06
C SER A 8 -12.61 -9.48 -10.10
N ARG A 9 -12.74 -8.76 -8.98
CA ARG A 9 -13.79 -8.97 -7.96
C ARG A 9 -15.21 -8.77 -8.51
N LYS A 10 -15.39 -8.23 -9.72
CA LYS A 10 -16.69 -7.88 -10.32
C LYS A 10 -17.15 -8.80 -11.46
N ALA A 11 -16.37 -9.82 -11.82
CA ALA A 11 -16.76 -10.77 -12.86
C ALA A 11 -18.11 -11.45 -12.53
N GLY A 12 -19.12 -11.25 -13.40
CA GLY A 12 -20.46 -11.83 -13.26
C GLY A 12 -21.58 -10.86 -12.85
N MET A 13 -21.27 -9.58 -12.64
CA MET A 13 -22.31 -8.56 -12.43
C MET A 13 -23.03 -8.23 -13.74
N THR A 14 -24.36 -8.19 -13.72
CA THR A 14 -25.19 -8.00 -14.94
C THR A 14 -25.12 -6.58 -15.51
N ASN A 15 -24.52 -5.64 -14.78
CA ASN A 15 -24.43 -4.21 -15.10
C ASN A 15 -22.98 -3.73 -15.29
N VAL A 16 -22.01 -4.64 -15.36
CA VAL A 16 -20.59 -4.33 -15.52
C VAL A 16 -20.08 -5.01 -16.79
N GLY A 17 -19.50 -4.23 -17.70
CA GLY A 17 -18.72 -4.73 -18.83
C GLY A 17 -17.24 -4.59 -18.52
N GLU A 18 -16.45 -5.63 -18.77
CA GLU A 18 -15.01 -5.64 -18.54
C GLU A 18 -14.32 -6.12 -19.82
N VAL A 19 -13.29 -5.38 -20.25
CA VAL A 19 -12.43 -5.75 -21.38
C VAL A 19 -11.01 -5.77 -20.86
N ALA A 20 -10.42 -6.96 -20.81
CA ALA A 20 -9.02 -7.15 -20.45
C ALA A 20 -8.18 -7.30 -21.72
N MET A 21 -7.09 -6.55 -21.81
CA MET A 21 -6.13 -6.65 -22.91
C MET A 21 -4.75 -6.94 -22.35
N ASN A 22 -4.12 -7.99 -22.87
CA ASN A 22 -2.74 -8.34 -22.54
C ASN A 22 -1.82 -7.73 -23.60
N ILE A 23 -0.83 -6.99 -23.13
CA ILE A 23 0.20 -6.37 -23.97
C ILE A 23 1.48 -7.21 -23.92
N THR A 24 2.22 -7.23 -25.02
CA THR A 24 3.53 -7.90 -25.12
C THR A 24 4.46 -7.41 -23.99
N PRO A 25 5.30 -8.26 -23.36
CA PRO A 25 6.25 -7.81 -22.34
C PRO A 25 7.17 -6.70 -22.88
N PRO A 26 7.57 -5.70 -22.06
CA PRO A 26 8.42 -4.59 -22.49
C PRO A 26 9.74 -5.03 -23.15
N GLU A 27 10.32 -6.14 -22.71
CA GLU A 27 11.54 -6.71 -23.31
C GLU A 27 11.40 -7.08 -24.80
N ASP A 28 10.19 -7.41 -25.25
CA ASP A 28 9.90 -7.87 -26.62
C ASP A 28 9.21 -6.78 -27.47
N ARG A 29 9.09 -5.54 -26.97
CA ARG A 29 8.42 -4.45 -27.70
C ARG A 29 9.41 -3.71 -28.61
N GLU A 30 9.01 -3.49 -29.87
CA GLU A 30 9.72 -2.60 -30.80
C GLU A 30 9.55 -1.11 -30.43
N LEU A 31 8.40 -0.76 -29.84
CA LEU A 31 8.07 0.60 -29.41
C LEU A 31 8.29 0.75 -27.89
N THR A 32 8.96 1.81 -27.47
CA THR A 32 9.23 2.15 -26.07
C THR A 32 8.02 2.76 -25.35
N LEU A 33 6.81 2.32 -25.70
CA LEU A 33 5.57 2.79 -25.08
C LEU A 33 5.32 2.04 -23.78
N THR A 34 5.11 2.81 -22.72
CA THR A 34 4.70 2.30 -21.41
C THR A 34 3.23 1.89 -21.43
N SER A 35 2.86 1.01 -20.50
CA SER A 35 1.47 0.59 -20.33
C SER A 35 0.56 1.77 -19.96
N GLN A 36 1.08 2.76 -19.24
CA GLN A 36 0.33 3.95 -18.85
C GLN A 36 0.05 4.87 -20.04
N GLU A 37 1.02 5.05 -20.94
CA GLU A 37 0.84 5.82 -22.18
C GLU A 37 -0.21 5.17 -23.09
N ILE A 38 -0.17 3.84 -23.25
CA ILE A 38 -1.18 3.10 -24.04
C ILE A 38 -2.58 3.32 -23.47
N VAL A 39 -2.73 3.21 -22.14
CA VAL A 39 -4.00 3.43 -21.44
C VAL A 39 -4.46 4.88 -21.60
N GLY A 40 -3.55 5.86 -21.55
CA GLY A 40 -3.83 7.27 -21.80
C GLY A 40 -4.35 7.53 -23.22
N GLU A 41 -3.73 6.92 -24.23
CA GLU A 41 -4.15 7.04 -25.63
C GLU A 41 -5.50 6.35 -25.89
N TRP A 42 -5.76 5.22 -25.26
CA TRP A 42 -7.07 4.57 -25.32
C TRP A 42 -8.16 5.41 -24.68
N ARG A 43 -7.88 6.02 -23.52
CA ARG A 43 -8.81 6.94 -22.86
C ARG A 43 -9.19 8.10 -23.78
N LYS A 44 -8.21 8.71 -24.46
CA LYS A 44 -8.44 9.78 -25.45
C LYS A 44 -9.23 9.28 -26.67
N SER A 45 -8.89 8.11 -27.20
CA SER A 45 -9.45 7.59 -28.44
C SER A 45 -10.89 7.09 -28.29
N ILE A 46 -11.22 6.45 -27.16
CA ILE A 46 -12.55 5.91 -26.90
C ILE A 46 -13.51 7.02 -26.46
N GLY A 47 -13.02 7.96 -25.64
CA GLY A 47 -13.85 9.03 -25.10
C GLY A 47 -15.00 8.52 -24.21
N PRO A 48 -15.99 9.38 -23.90
CA PRO A 48 -17.14 8.98 -23.10
C PRO A 48 -18.10 8.07 -23.87
N ILE A 49 -18.47 6.93 -23.27
CA ILE A 49 -19.44 5.99 -23.84
C ILE A 49 -20.85 6.41 -23.42
N SER A 50 -21.73 6.65 -24.39
CA SER A 50 -23.14 6.99 -24.12
C SER A 50 -23.85 5.89 -23.34
N GLY A 51 -24.46 6.25 -22.20
CA GLY A 51 -25.18 5.31 -21.33
C GLY A 51 -24.31 4.62 -20.28
N ALA A 52 -22.98 4.72 -20.36
CA ALA A 52 -22.09 4.28 -19.30
C ALA A 52 -22.13 5.28 -18.14
N GLN A 53 -22.38 4.80 -16.91
CA GLN A 53 -22.37 5.66 -15.71
C GLN A 53 -20.95 5.92 -15.21
N GLU A 54 -20.05 4.98 -15.42
CA GLU A 54 -18.65 5.03 -15.04
C GLU A 54 -17.85 4.36 -16.16
N LEU A 55 -16.73 4.98 -16.52
CA LEU A 55 -15.75 4.43 -17.45
C LEU A 55 -14.37 4.69 -16.83
N SER A 56 -13.60 3.63 -16.63
CA SER A 56 -12.24 3.73 -16.08
C SER A 56 -11.28 2.91 -16.92
N PHE A 57 -10.05 3.41 -17.02
CA PHE A 57 -8.98 2.79 -17.80
C PHE A 57 -7.80 2.52 -16.86
N ARG A 58 -7.43 1.25 -16.68
CA ARG A 58 -6.48 0.84 -15.65
C ARG A 58 -5.32 0.06 -16.25
N ALA A 59 -4.10 0.44 -15.88
CA ALA A 59 -2.90 -0.38 -16.08
C ALA A 59 -2.64 -1.21 -14.82
N GLU A 60 -2.56 -2.54 -14.92
CA GLU A 60 -2.36 -3.42 -13.76
C GLU A 60 -0.90 -3.62 -13.36
N ILE A 61 0.07 -3.33 -14.24
CA ILE A 61 1.49 -3.57 -13.94
C ILE A 61 1.94 -2.67 -12.79
N GLY A 62 2.40 -3.29 -11.69
CA GLY A 62 2.91 -2.61 -10.50
C GLY A 62 1.85 -1.99 -9.59
N ARG A 63 0.55 -2.24 -9.85
CA ARG A 63 -0.57 -1.64 -9.11
C ARG A 63 -1.19 -2.68 -8.17
N ALA A 64 -0.85 -2.63 -6.88
CA ALA A 64 -1.46 -3.48 -5.87
C ALA A 64 -2.81 -2.92 -5.38
N SER A 65 -2.90 -1.60 -5.25
CA SER A 65 -4.05 -0.87 -4.72
C SER A 65 -4.22 0.49 -5.40
N ASP A 66 -5.34 1.18 -5.15
CA ASP A 66 -5.58 2.51 -5.72
C ASP A 66 -4.71 3.58 -4.99
N PRO A 67 -4.05 4.51 -5.72
CA PRO A 67 -3.21 5.55 -5.12
C PRO A 67 -3.95 6.44 -4.11
N ILE A 68 -5.19 6.80 -4.45
CA ILE A 68 -6.11 7.52 -3.58
C ILE A 68 -7.35 6.65 -3.40
N ASP A 69 -7.64 6.30 -2.15
CA ASP A 69 -8.82 5.51 -1.79
C ASP A 69 -9.36 6.01 -0.46
N ILE A 70 -10.46 6.73 -0.52
CA ILE A 70 -11.11 7.34 0.63
C ILE A 70 -12.36 6.53 0.93
N GLN A 71 -12.35 5.85 2.08
CA GLN A 71 -13.47 5.07 2.55
C GLN A 71 -14.34 5.91 3.49
N LEU A 72 -15.58 6.17 3.09
CA LEU A 72 -16.60 6.81 3.90
C LEU A 72 -17.47 5.73 4.56
N THR A 73 -17.67 5.81 5.87
CA THR A 73 -18.50 4.87 6.65
C THR A 73 -19.57 5.62 7.43
N GLY A 74 -20.80 5.08 7.46
CA GLY A 74 -21.89 5.73 8.17
C GLY A 74 -23.22 4.96 8.14
N PRO A 75 -24.24 5.43 8.89
CA PRO A 75 -25.55 4.77 8.97
C PRO A 75 -26.47 5.12 7.78
N SER A 76 -26.41 6.35 7.28
CA SER A 76 -27.30 6.87 6.23
C SER A 76 -26.65 6.77 4.85
N PHE A 77 -27.37 6.21 3.87
CA PHE A 77 -26.88 6.10 2.49
C PHE A 77 -26.90 7.44 1.76
N ASP A 78 -27.93 8.25 2.03
CA ASP A 78 -28.10 9.56 1.40
C ASP A 78 -27.00 10.52 1.85
N ASP A 79 -26.62 10.44 3.13
CA ASP A 79 -25.50 11.21 3.69
C ASP A 79 -24.17 10.76 3.09
N LEU A 80 -23.94 9.45 3.00
CA LEU A 80 -22.73 8.90 2.37
C LEU A 80 -22.62 9.31 0.90
N GLN A 81 -23.74 9.35 0.16
CA GLN A 81 -23.77 9.77 -1.23
C GLN A 81 -23.53 11.29 -1.38
N ALA A 82 -24.08 12.09 -0.47
CA ALA A 82 -23.84 13.54 -0.46
C ALA A 82 -22.36 13.84 -0.16
N ALA A 83 -21.79 13.18 0.85
CA ALA A 83 -20.38 13.29 1.20
C ALA A 83 -19.48 12.79 0.05
N SER A 84 -19.79 11.66 -0.60
CA SER A 84 -18.98 11.14 -1.71
C SER A 84 -18.92 12.12 -2.89
N LYS A 85 -20.03 12.81 -3.18
CA LYS A 85 -20.07 13.86 -4.21
C LYS A 85 -19.18 15.04 -3.84
N GLU A 86 -19.21 15.49 -2.58
CA GLU A 86 -18.34 16.58 -2.10
C GLU A 86 -16.86 16.19 -2.17
N VAL A 87 -16.52 14.98 -1.74
CA VAL A 87 -15.14 14.44 -1.83
C VAL A 87 -14.68 14.36 -3.29
N LYS A 88 -15.51 13.83 -4.19
CA LYS A 88 -15.17 13.78 -5.62
C LYS A 88 -14.95 15.17 -6.22
N ALA A 89 -15.79 16.15 -5.85
CA ALA A 89 -15.65 17.52 -6.31
C ALA A 89 -14.31 18.13 -5.88
N ARG A 90 -13.88 17.88 -4.64
CA ARG A 90 -12.56 18.28 -4.14
C ARG A 90 -11.41 17.56 -4.85
N LEU A 91 -11.53 16.25 -5.07
CA LEU A 91 -10.50 15.50 -5.78
C LEU A 91 -10.32 15.96 -7.23
N LEU A 92 -11.38 16.46 -7.88
CA LEU A 92 -11.31 17.02 -9.23
C LEU A 92 -10.52 18.34 -9.30
N GLU A 93 -10.28 19.02 -8.16
CA GLU A 93 -9.46 20.24 -8.11
C GLU A 93 -7.97 19.94 -8.32
N TYR A 94 -7.52 18.71 -8.09
CA TYR A 94 -6.12 18.32 -8.31
C TYR A 94 -5.88 17.98 -9.78
N PRO A 95 -4.98 18.70 -10.49
CA PRO A 95 -4.79 18.54 -11.93
C PRO A 95 -4.24 17.16 -12.33
N ASN A 96 -3.59 16.47 -11.39
CA ASN A 96 -2.86 15.24 -11.65
C ASN A 96 -3.60 13.98 -11.17
N LEU A 97 -4.83 14.13 -10.67
CA LEU A 97 -5.72 13.01 -10.37
C LEU A 97 -6.66 12.76 -11.56
N PHE A 98 -6.84 11.50 -11.91
CA PHE A 98 -7.74 11.08 -12.99
C PHE A 98 -8.50 9.82 -12.63
N ASP A 99 -9.48 9.46 -13.46
CA ASP A 99 -10.38 8.32 -13.25
C ASP A 99 -11.00 8.31 -11.83
N ILE A 100 -11.36 9.49 -11.32
CA ILE A 100 -12.02 9.66 -10.03
C ILE A 100 -13.41 9.06 -10.10
N SER A 101 -13.66 8.05 -9.27
CA SER A 101 -14.95 7.37 -9.21
C SER A 101 -15.35 7.03 -7.77
N ASP A 102 -16.60 6.61 -7.60
CA ASP A 102 -17.05 6.08 -6.33
C ASP A 102 -17.74 4.73 -6.54
N THR A 103 -17.82 3.95 -5.47
CA THR A 103 -18.50 2.65 -5.50
C THR A 103 -20.02 2.79 -5.41
N PHE A 104 -20.58 4.00 -5.52
CA PHE A 104 -22.02 4.21 -5.49
C PHE A 104 -22.61 3.90 -6.87
N GLU A 105 -23.15 2.70 -7.00
CA GLU A 105 -23.91 2.34 -8.18
C GLU A 105 -25.33 2.90 -8.07
N ASN A 106 -25.76 3.66 -9.09
CA ASN A 106 -27.17 4.02 -9.19
C ASN A 106 -27.96 2.74 -9.36
N GLY A 107 -28.63 2.36 -8.28
CA GLY A 107 -29.38 1.13 -8.15
C GLY A 107 -30.28 0.77 -9.33
N LYS A 108 -30.65 -0.50 -9.42
CA LYS A 108 -31.53 -1.01 -10.48
C LYS A 108 -32.90 -0.35 -10.36
N PRO A 109 -33.54 0.06 -11.48
CA PRO A 109 -34.94 0.45 -11.46
C PRO A 109 -35.79 -0.66 -10.82
N GLU A 110 -36.61 -0.30 -9.85
CA GLU A 110 -37.51 -1.22 -9.16
C GLU A 110 -38.92 -0.65 -9.09
N LEU A 111 -39.89 -1.54 -8.95
CA LEU A 111 -41.28 -1.17 -8.70
C LEU A 111 -41.59 -1.44 -7.22
N LYS A 112 -41.70 -0.36 -6.44
CA LYS A 112 -42.09 -0.44 -5.03
C LYS A 112 -43.61 -0.58 -4.96
N MET A 113 -44.06 -1.76 -4.54
CA MET A 113 -45.46 -2.06 -4.31
C MET A 113 -45.84 -1.72 -2.87
N LYS A 114 -46.99 -1.08 -2.67
CA LYS A 114 -47.59 -0.85 -1.36
C LYS A 114 -49.07 -1.25 -1.41
N ILE A 115 -49.50 -2.14 -0.52
CA ILE A 115 -50.89 -2.55 -0.39
C ILE A 115 -51.76 -1.34 -0.01
N LYS A 116 -52.96 -1.31 -0.54
CA LYS A 116 -53.98 -0.31 -0.18
C LYS A 116 -54.79 -0.80 1.02
N PRO A 117 -55.29 0.10 1.90
CA PRO A 117 -56.14 -0.30 3.04
C PRO A 117 -57.36 -1.15 2.62
N GLU A 118 -57.94 -0.87 1.46
CA GLU A 118 -59.09 -1.60 0.92
C GLU A 118 -58.77 -3.07 0.62
N ALA A 119 -57.52 -3.39 0.28
CA ALA A 119 -57.09 -4.75 0.05
C ALA A 119 -56.92 -5.54 1.35
N GLU A 120 -56.51 -4.88 2.43
CA GLU A 120 -56.42 -5.50 3.75
C GLU A 120 -57.81 -5.89 4.26
N LEU A 121 -58.84 -5.09 3.96
CA LEU A 121 -60.25 -5.44 4.25
C LEU A 121 -60.72 -6.68 3.47
N LEU A 122 -60.13 -6.95 2.30
CA LEU A 122 -60.38 -8.17 1.51
C LEU A 122 -59.54 -9.37 1.99
N GLY A 123 -58.79 -9.22 3.08
CA GLY A 123 -57.93 -10.26 3.65
C GLY A 123 -56.63 -10.48 2.89
N LEU A 124 -56.26 -9.59 1.96
CA LEU A 124 -54.99 -9.69 1.24
C LEU A 124 -53.84 -9.16 2.11
N THR A 125 -52.72 -9.86 2.10
CA THR A 125 -51.46 -9.37 2.70
C THR A 125 -50.47 -8.90 1.63
N MET A 126 -49.49 -8.09 2.02
CA MET A 126 -48.35 -7.74 1.15
C MET A 126 -47.62 -8.99 0.62
N THR A 127 -47.55 -10.04 1.43
CA THR A 127 -46.93 -11.31 1.06
C THR A 127 -47.71 -12.02 -0.05
N ASP A 128 -49.05 -11.99 0.01
CA ASP A 128 -49.90 -12.60 -1.02
C ASP A 128 -49.76 -11.86 -2.36
N LEU A 129 -49.77 -10.52 -2.30
CA LEU A 129 -49.60 -9.68 -3.47
C LEU A 129 -48.22 -9.89 -4.12
N ALA A 130 -47.15 -9.88 -3.32
CA ALA A 130 -45.79 -10.09 -3.80
C ALA A 130 -45.60 -11.49 -4.40
N ARG A 131 -46.19 -12.53 -3.77
CA ARG A 131 -46.13 -13.91 -4.25
C ARG A 131 -46.84 -14.04 -5.60
N GLN A 132 -48.08 -13.57 -5.71
CA GLN A 132 -48.85 -13.64 -6.95
C GLN A 132 -48.17 -12.85 -8.08
N ALA A 133 -47.70 -11.62 -7.82
CA ALA A 133 -46.96 -10.84 -8.81
C ALA A 133 -45.68 -11.55 -9.28
N ARG A 134 -44.90 -12.14 -8.36
CA ARG A 134 -43.69 -12.89 -8.72
C ARG A 134 -44.02 -14.12 -9.56
N GLN A 135 -45.04 -14.89 -9.18
CA GLN A 135 -45.44 -16.10 -9.92
C GLN A 135 -45.92 -15.77 -11.33
N SER A 136 -46.67 -14.68 -11.50
CA SER A 136 -47.19 -14.26 -12.80
C SER A 136 -46.08 -13.78 -13.75
N PHE A 137 -45.12 -12.97 -13.27
CA PHE A 137 -44.13 -12.31 -14.14
C PHE A 137 -42.77 -13.02 -14.20
N PHE A 138 -42.23 -13.43 -13.06
CA PHE A 138 -40.94 -14.13 -12.98
C PHE A 138 -41.15 -15.64 -13.22
N GLY A 139 -42.18 -16.19 -12.58
CA GLY A 139 -42.56 -17.59 -12.64
C GLY A 139 -42.44 -18.31 -11.31
N SER A 140 -43.29 -19.32 -11.14
CA SER A 140 -43.22 -20.31 -10.06
C SER A 140 -42.54 -21.58 -10.58
N GLU A 141 -41.55 -22.10 -9.86
CA GLU A 141 -41.03 -23.45 -10.13
C GLU A 141 -42.10 -24.45 -9.71
N ALA A 142 -42.72 -25.12 -10.68
CA ALA A 142 -43.74 -26.13 -10.43
C ALA A 142 -43.11 -27.51 -10.19
N GLN A 143 -42.03 -27.80 -10.91
CA GLN A 143 -41.32 -29.06 -10.81
C GLN A 143 -39.86 -28.88 -11.26
N ARG A 144 -38.98 -29.73 -10.75
CA ARG A 144 -37.63 -29.94 -11.29
C ARG A 144 -37.50 -31.37 -11.78
N ILE A 145 -36.97 -31.54 -12.98
CA ILE A 145 -36.86 -32.84 -13.66
C ILE A 145 -35.41 -33.05 -14.05
N GLN A 146 -34.84 -34.20 -13.68
CA GLN A 146 -33.52 -34.61 -14.12
C GLN A 146 -33.56 -34.96 -15.61
N ARG A 147 -32.70 -34.34 -16.42
CA ARG A 147 -32.51 -34.69 -17.83
C ARG A 147 -31.02 -34.98 -18.06
N GLY A 148 -30.69 -36.26 -18.12
CA GLY A 148 -29.29 -36.70 -18.21
C GLY A 148 -28.52 -36.36 -16.94
N ARG A 149 -27.47 -35.53 -17.05
CA ARG A 149 -26.68 -35.03 -15.91
C ARG A 149 -27.10 -33.64 -15.43
N GLU A 150 -28.12 -33.04 -16.05
CA GLU A 150 -28.59 -31.69 -15.73
C GLU A 150 -29.97 -31.69 -15.06
N ASP A 151 -30.20 -30.69 -14.24
CA ASP A 151 -31.49 -30.38 -13.62
C ASP A 151 -32.25 -29.35 -14.46
N VAL A 152 -33.42 -29.72 -14.99
CA VAL A 152 -34.28 -28.80 -15.75
C VAL A 152 -35.45 -28.34 -14.89
N ARG A 153 -35.64 -27.02 -14.77
CA ARG A 153 -36.74 -26.41 -14.00
C ARG A 153 -37.95 -26.17 -14.90
N VAL A 154 -39.12 -26.63 -14.47
CA VAL A 154 -40.42 -26.37 -15.10
C VAL A 154 -41.04 -25.15 -14.41
N MET A 155 -41.17 -24.05 -15.16
CA MET A 155 -41.64 -22.77 -14.64
C MET A 155 -43.04 -22.44 -15.16
N VAL A 156 -43.97 -22.09 -14.26
CA VAL A 156 -45.32 -21.61 -14.59
C VAL A 156 -45.35 -20.09 -14.45
N ARG A 157 -45.78 -19.39 -15.50
CA ARG A 157 -45.86 -17.92 -15.58
C ARG A 157 -46.81 -17.49 -16.70
N TYR A 158 -47.17 -16.21 -16.73
CA TYR A 158 -47.98 -15.67 -17.83
C TYR A 158 -47.27 -15.75 -19.18
N PRO A 159 -48.05 -15.81 -20.29
CA PRO A 159 -47.52 -15.68 -21.65
C PRO A 159 -46.68 -14.42 -21.78
N LEU A 160 -45.66 -14.45 -22.65
CA LEU A 160 -44.70 -13.33 -22.79
C LEU A 160 -45.39 -11.99 -23.06
N ARG A 161 -46.47 -11.99 -23.86
CA ARG A 161 -47.25 -10.78 -24.22
C ARG A 161 -48.00 -10.16 -23.04
N GLU A 162 -48.25 -10.94 -21.99
CA GLU A 162 -48.98 -10.52 -20.78
C GLU A 162 -48.02 -10.22 -19.61
N ARG A 163 -46.70 -10.16 -19.86
CA ARG A 163 -45.71 -9.82 -18.83
C ARG A 163 -44.55 -8.97 -19.36
N SER A 164 -44.70 -8.41 -20.55
CA SER A 164 -43.66 -7.61 -21.22
C SER A 164 -43.73 -6.12 -20.90
N SER A 165 -44.86 -5.64 -20.38
CA SER A 165 -45.06 -4.22 -20.07
C SER A 165 -45.52 -4.00 -18.63
N LEU A 166 -45.30 -2.77 -18.15
CA LEU A 166 -45.81 -2.32 -16.85
C LEU A 166 -47.34 -2.37 -16.78
N SER A 167 -48.03 -2.03 -17.87
CA SER A 167 -49.48 -2.06 -17.96
C SER A 167 -50.05 -3.46 -17.72
N ASN A 168 -49.31 -4.53 -18.07
CA ASN A 168 -49.75 -5.89 -17.78
C ASN A 168 -49.87 -6.13 -16.26
N LEU A 169 -48.97 -5.54 -15.46
CA LEU A 169 -48.99 -5.67 -14.00
C LEU A 169 -50.18 -4.90 -13.39
N GLU A 170 -50.52 -3.74 -13.94
CA GLU A 170 -51.69 -2.96 -13.51
C GLU A 170 -53.02 -3.67 -13.82
N SER A 171 -53.09 -4.39 -14.94
CA SER A 171 -54.24 -5.20 -15.34
C SER A 171 -54.28 -6.60 -14.71
N MET A 172 -53.25 -6.99 -13.95
CA MET A 172 -53.16 -8.32 -13.34
C MET A 172 -54.34 -8.53 -12.38
N ARG A 173 -54.90 -9.73 -12.37
CA ARG A 173 -55.92 -10.15 -11.41
C ARG A 173 -55.24 -10.79 -10.20
N VAL A 174 -55.56 -10.30 -9.00
CA VAL A 174 -55.09 -10.84 -7.72
C VAL A 174 -56.24 -11.60 -7.09
N ARG A 175 -56.01 -12.86 -6.71
CA ARG A 175 -57.00 -13.69 -6.04
C ARG A 175 -56.98 -13.45 -4.53
N THR A 176 -58.14 -13.19 -3.94
CA THR A 176 -58.34 -13.05 -2.49
C THR A 176 -58.37 -14.42 -1.80
N PRO A 177 -58.20 -14.49 -0.46
CA PRO A 177 -58.37 -15.74 0.28
C PRO A 177 -59.77 -16.37 0.13
N THR A 178 -60.78 -15.54 -0.13
CA THR A 178 -62.16 -15.96 -0.41
C THR A 178 -62.36 -16.46 -1.85
N GLY A 179 -61.33 -16.45 -2.69
CA GLY A 179 -61.35 -16.94 -4.07
C GLY A 179 -61.82 -15.91 -5.12
N GLN A 180 -62.20 -14.70 -4.70
CA GLN A 180 -62.57 -13.62 -5.62
C GLN A 180 -61.34 -13.05 -6.31
N GLU A 181 -61.50 -12.54 -7.54
CA GLU A 181 -60.41 -11.95 -8.31
C GLU A 181 -60.62 -10.44 -8.47
N VAL A 182 -59.63 -9.67 -8.03
CA VAL A 182 -59.68 -8.21 -7.99
C VAL A 182 -58.51 -7.66 -8.79
N PRO A 183 -58.68 -6.60 -9.60
CA PRO A 183 -57.57 -6.01 -10.34
C PRO A 183 -56.49 -5.47 -9.40
N PHE A 184 -55.22 -5.65 -9.78
CA PHE A 184 -54.05 -5.22 -9.00
C PHE A 184 -54.11 -3.73 -8.66
N SER A 185 -54.54 -2.89 -9.61
CA SER A 185 -54.70 -1.45 -9.41
C SER A 185 -55.71 -1.06 -8.31
N ALA A 186 -56.68 -1.94 -7.99
CA ALA A 186 -57.62 -1.70 -6.89
C ALA A 186 -57.04 -2.08 -5.52
N VAL A 187 -56.04 -2.95 -5.47
CA VAL A 187 -55.51 -3.52 -4.21
C VAL A 187 -54.11 -3.05 -3.84
N ALA A 188 -53.34 -2.50 -4.78
CA ALA A 188 -52.00 -1.99 -4.53
C ALA A 188 -51.72 -0.70 -5.31
N ASN A 189 -50.81 0.10 -4.74
CA ASN A 189 -50.16 1.21 -5.42
C ASN A 189 -48.75 0.79 -5.82
N MET A 190 -48.32 1.23 -7.00
CA MET A 190 -46.95 1.07 -7.46
C MET A 190 -46.28 2.43 -7.59
N LYS A 191 -45.04 2.51 -7.12
CA LYS A 191 -44.15 3.64 -7.39
C LYS A 191 -42.88 3.14 -8.02
N GLN A 192 -42.46 3.76 -9.11
CA GLN A 192 -41.11 3.54 -9.62
C GLN A 192 -40.10 4.08 -8.61
N GLY A 193 -39.07 3.29 -8.35
CA GLY A 193 -37.97 3.64 -7.47
C GLY A 193 -36.68 3.03 -7.98
N ARG A 194 -35.64 3.12 -7.14
CA ARG A 194 -34.37 2.45 -7.38
C ARG A 194 -33.98 1.65 -6.14
N SER A 195 -33.51 0.43 -6.38
CA SER A 195 -32.94 -0.45 -5.36
C SER A 195 -31.44 -0.46 -5.49
N PHE A 196 -30.71 -0.31 -4.39
CA PHE A 196 -29.24 -0.45 -4.40
C PHE A 196 -28.85 -1.79 -5.05
N SER A 197 -27.92 -1.76 -6.01
CA SER A 197 -27.42 -2.97 -6.67
C SER A 197 -26.59 -3.82 -5.70
N THR A 198 -25.78 -3.15 -4.88
CA THR A 198 -24.94 -3.75 -3.85
C THR A 198 -24.91 -2.84 -2.62
N ILE A 199 -24.97 -3.43 -1.42
CA ILE A 199 -24.73 -2.71 -0.16
C ILE A 199 -23.50 -3.31 0.51
N THR A 200 -22.39 -2.58 0.43
CA THR A 200 -21.15 -2.95 1.11
C THR A 200 -21.20 -2.47 2.56
N ARG A 201 -20.74 -3.31 3.49
CA ARG A 201 -20.61 -2.98 4.90
C ARG A 201 -19.27 -3.40 5.46
N ILE A 202 -18.70 -2.56 6.31
CA ILE A 202 -17.49 -2.83 7.09
C ILE A 202 -17.85 -2.50 8.54
N ASP A 203 -17.58 -3.43 9.45
CA ASP A 203 -17.91 -3.30 10.88
C ASP A 203 -19.37 -2.89 11.14
N ARG A 204 -20.28 -3.47 10.35
CA ARG A 204 -21.73 -3.22 10.33
C ARG A 204 -22.16 -1.84 9.82
N ASN A 205 -21.23 -0.93 9.55
CA ASN A 205 -21.52 0.36 8.92
C ASN A 205 -21.56 0.22 7.40
N ARG A 206 -22.43 0.99 6.74
CA ARG A 206 -22.44 1.07 5.27
C ARG A 206 -21.22 1.85 4.82
N THR A 207 -20.68 1.48 3.67
CA THR A 207 -19.47 2.10 3.14
C THR A 207 -19.62 2.53 1.68
N ILE A 208 -19.06 3.69 1.35
CA ILE A 208 -18.83 4.15 -0.02
C ILE A 208 -17.35 4.48 -0.11
N ARG A 209 -16.67 3.96 -1.14
CA ARG A 209 -15.28 4.31 -1.41
C ARG A 209 -15.24 5.29 -2.56
N VAL A 210 -14.42 6.31 -2.42
CA VAL A 210 -14.07 7.26 -3.48
C VAL A 210 -12.62 6.96 -3.87
N THR A 211 -12.40 6.52 -5.09
CA THR A 211 -11.09 6.12 -5.59
C THR A 211 -10.63 7.08 -6.68
N ALA A 212 -9.33 7.35 -6.75
CA ALA A 212 -8.73 8.08 -7.85
C ALA A 212 -7.37 7.48 -8.20
N ASP A 213 -7.04 7.55 -9.48
CA ASP A 213 -5.70 7.24 -9.97
C ASP A 213 -4.89 8.54 -10.10
N ALA A 214 -3.57 8.42 -10.12
CA ALA A 214 -2.68 9.58 -10.07
C ALA A 214 -1.48 9.39 -11.00
N ASN A 215 -1.05 10.49 -11.63
CA ASN A 215 0.24 10.50 -12.30
C ASN A 215 1.36 10.59 -11.27
N LYS A 216 2.01 9.46 -10.96
CA LYS A 216 3.05 9.34 -9.93
C LYS A 216 4.37 10.02 -10.31
N GLU A 217 4.57 10.38 -11.58
CA GLU A 217 5.77 11.10 -12.03
C GLU A 217 5.66 12.61 -11.75
N GLU A 218 4.44 13.15 -11.78
CA GLU A 218 4.16 14.57 -11.65
C GLU A 218 3.55 14.94 -10.29
N THR A 219 3.24 13.95 -9.44
CA THR A 219 2.52 14.13 -8.18
C THR A 219 3.20 13.47 -7.01
N ASN A 220 3.33 14.22 -5.92
CA ASN A 220 3.60 13.63 -4.62
C ASN A 220 2.28 13.22 -3.94
N LEU A 221 1.99 11.92 -3.96
CA LEU A 221 0.80 11.34 -3.33
C LEU A 221 0.70 11.65 -1.83
N GLN A 222 1.83 11.81 -1.13
CA GLN A 222 1.85 12.09 0.29
C GLN A 222 1.21 13.45 0.61
N ILE A 223 1.47 14.46 -0.23
CA ILE A 223 0.92 15.81 -0.07
C ILE A 223 -0.60 15.78 -0.25
N ILE A 224 -1.09 15.07 -1.28
CA ILE A 224 -2.53 14.92 -1.51
C ILE A 224 -3.18 14.17 -0.34
N GLN A 225 -2.57 13.08 0.12
CA GLN A 225 -3.10 12.32 1.27
C GLN A 225 -3.15 13.16 2.54
N GLU A 226 -2.16 14.01 2.79
CA GLU A 226 -2.14 14.94 3.92
C GLU A 226 -3.21 16.01 3.80
N ASP A 227 -3.41 16.57 2.60
CA ASP A 227 -4.47 17.54 2.34
C ASP A 227 -5.87 16.91 2.51
N VAL A 228 -6.04 15.67 2.06
CA VAL A 228 -7.25 14.87 2.33
C VAL A 228 -7.50 14.73 3.82
N LEU A 229 -6.48 14.43 4.64
CA LEU A 229 -6.62 14.39 6.09
C LEU A 229 -7.05 15.74 6.70
N ASN A 230 -6.70 16.85 6.05
CA ASN A 230 -7.05 18.19 6.52
C ASN A 230 -8.49 18.58 6.19
N PHE A 231 -8.98 18.31 4.97
CA PHE A 231 -10.34 18.73 4.58
C PHE A 231 -11.43 17.72 4.96
N MET A 232 -11.11 16.42 5.06
CA MET A 232 -12.10 15.38 5.33
C MET A 232 -12.86 15.54 6.66
N PRO A 233 -12.23 15.96 7.78
CA PRO A 233 -12.95 16.23 9.02
C PRO A 233 -14.09 17.23 8.86
N ALA A 234 -13.92 18.27 8.03
CA ALA A 234 -14.93 19.29 7.79
C ALA A 234 -16.11 18.77 6.95
N ILE A 235 -15.88 17.78 6.07
CA ILE A 235 -16.96 17.12 5.31
C ILE A 235 -17.74 16.18 6.23
N VAL A 236 -17.01 15.32 6.96
CA VAL A 236 -17.60 14.28 7.81
C VAL A 236 -18.37 14.87 8.98
N SER A 237 -17.93 16.00 9.55
CA SER A 237 -18.63 16.67 10.66
C SER A 237 -20.03 17.17 10.31
N LYS A 238 -20.37 17.29 9.03
CA LYS A 238 -21.72 17.67 8.58
C LYS A 238 -22.75 16.54 8.76
N TYR A 239 -22.28 15.31 8.93
CA TYR A 239 -23.12 14.11 8.93
C TYR A 239 -22.93 13.31 10.22
N ASN A 240 -24.02 13.04 10.94
CA ASN A 240 -23.95 12.39 12.23
C ASN A 240 -23.54 10.91 12.12
N GLY A 241 -22.55 10.49 12.91
CA GLY A 241 -22.07 9.11 12.94
C GLY A 241 -21.33 8.66 11.68
N MET A 242 -20.91 9.61 10.83
CA MET A 242 -20.03 9.33 9.69
C MET A 242 -18.58 9.35 10.15
N ASN A 243 -17.76 8.46 9.58
CA ASN A 243 -16.32 8.42 9.75
C ASN A 243 -15.65 8.18 8.39
N PHE A 244 -14.36 8.49 8.30
CA PHE A 244 -13.57 8.20 7.11
C PHE A 244 -12.27 7.46 7.45
N SER A 245 -11.74 6.71 6.48
CA SER A 245 -10.40 6.16 6.52
C SER A 245 -9.74 6.29 5.15
N LEU A 246 -8.42 6.48 5.15
CA LEU A 246 -7.60 6.36 3.94
C LEU A 246 -7.21 4.90 3.76
N GLU A 247 -7.71 4.26 2.72
CA GLU A 247 -7.38 2.88 2.35
C GLU A 247 -6.37 2.88 1.18
N GLY A 248 -6.32 1.79 0.41
CA GLY A 248 -5.45 1.70 -0.77
C GLY A 248 -3.97 1.78 -0.42
N GLU A 249 -3.19 2.45 -1.28
CA GLU A 249 -1.73 2.57 -1.11
C GLU A 249 -1.37 3.26 0.22
N ALA A 250 -2.19 4.21 0.69
CA ALA A 250 -1.97 4.91 1.96
C ALA A 250 -2.02 3.94 3.16
N ARG A 251 -2.92 2.95 3.13
CA ARG A 251 -2.99 1.93 4.18
C ARG A 251 -1.82 0.97 4.11
N GLU A 252 -1.52 0.47 2.92
CA GLU A 252 -0.37 -0.43 2.70
C GLU A 252 0.93 0.23 3.16
N GLN A 253 1.10 1.52 2.88
CA GLN A 253 2.22 2.31 3.38
C GLN A 253 2.23 2.38 4.90
N ARG A 254 1.12 2.75 5.58
CA ARG A 254 1.10 2.81 7.05
C ARG A 254 1.40 1.46 7.72
N GLU A 255 0.80 0.37 7.24
CA GLU A 255 1.01 -0.98 7.79
C GLU A 255 2.46 -1.46 7.57
N SER A 256 2.99 -1.22 6.38
CA SER A 256 4.35 -1.65 6.03
C SER A 256 5.42 -0.79 6.73
N PHE A 257 5.25 0.53 6.79
CA PHE A 257 6.21 1.40 7.49
C PHE A 257 6.21 1.17 9.00
N GLY A 258 5.06 0.91 9.62
CA GLY A 258 4.98 0.61 11.06
C GLY A 258 5.73 -0.67 11.43
N SER A 259 5.54 -1.74 10.64
CA SER A 259 6.25 -3.01 10.85
C SER A 259 7.75 -2.89 10.57
N VAL A 260 8.15 -2.15 9.53
CA VAL A 260 9.56 -1.93 9.20
C VAL A 260 10.28 -1.05 10.21
N TRP A 261 9.63 -0.02 10.76
CA TRP A 261 10.20 0.78 11.85
C TRP A 261 10.55 -0.10 13.05
N LEU A 262 9.60 -0.94 13.49
CA LEU A 262 9.83 -1.86 14.60
C LEU A 262 10.94 -2.87 14.26
N GLY A 263 10.92 -3.43 13.04
CA GLY A 263 11.98 -4.32 12.55
C GLY A 263 13.35 -3.65 12.53
N SER A 264 13.44 -2.37 12.15
CA SER A 264 14.68 -1.59 12.13
C SER A 264 15.28 -1.46 13.53
N VAL A 265 14.44 -1.20 14.55
CA VAL A 265 14.88 -1.14 15.95
C VAL A 265 15.44 -2.50 16.40
N PHE A 266 14.75 -3.61 16.08
CA PHE A 266 15.25 -4.95 16.41
C PHE A 266 16.57 -5.28 15.71
N VAL A 267 16.71 -4.92 14.42
CA VAL A 267 17.96 -5.13 13.67
C VAL A 267 19.11 -4.30 14.25
N LEU A 268 18.88 -3.03 14.54
CA LEU A 268 19.89 -2.16 15.16
C LEU A 268 20.31 -2.69 16.54
N PHE A 269 19.35 -3.17 17.34
CA PHE A 269 19.63 -3.78 18.64
C PHE A 269 20.41 -5.11 18.51
N ALA A 270 20.07 -5.94 17.52
CA ALA A 270 20.79 -7.18 17.25
C ALA A 270 22.22 -6.90 16.79
N ILE A 271 22.41 -5.94 15.87
CA ILE A 271 23.74 -5.46 15.46
C ILE A 271 24.53 -4.97 16.68
N TYR A 272 23.94 -4.09 17.49
CA TYR A 272 24.59 -3.58 18.70
C TYR A 272 25.06 -4.72 19.61
N SER A 273 24.18 -5.70 19.87
CA SER A 273 24.47 -6.83 20.74
C SER A 273 25.59 -7.72 20.18
N LEU A 274 25.57 -7.99 18.87
CA LEU A 274 26.60 -8.77 18.19
C LEU A 274 27.96 -8.06 18.17
N LEU A 275 27.99 -6.73 18.14
CA LEU A 275 29.23 -5.92 18.21
C LEU A 275 29.75 -5.77 19.65
N ALA A 276 28.86 -5.70 20.64
CA ALA A 276 29.25 -5.52 22.04
C ALA A 276 30.06 -6.71 22.58
N ILE A 277 29.76 -7.94 22.12
CA ILE A 277 30.44 -9.17 22.52
C ILE A 277 31.94 -9.18 22.13
N PRO A 278 32.33 -9.06 20.84
CA PRO A 278 33.73 -9.09 20.43
C PRO A 278 34.52 -7.88 20.93
N PHE A 279 33.90 -6.71 21.02
CA PHE A 279 34.56 -5.49 21.51
C PHE A 279 34.70 -5.44 23.02
N LYS A 280 33.93 -6.24 23.77
CA LYS A 280 33.86 -6.19 25.24
C LYS A 280 33.63 -4.74 25.75
N SER A 281 32.84 -3.97 25.00
CA SER A 281 32.61 -2.54 25.25
C SER A 281 31.20 -2.16 24.82
N TYR A 282 30.55 -1.32 25.63
CA TYR A 282 29.20 -0.80 25.35
C TYR A 282 29.21 0.44 24.44
N ILE A 283 30.32 1.17 24.37
CA ILE A 283 30.40 2.43 23.62
C ILE A 283 31.01 2.22 22.22
N GLN A 284 31.95 1.29 22.06
CA GLN A 284 32.55 1.01 20.75
C GLN A 284 31.54 0.55 19.67
N PRO A 285 30.51 -0.27 19.98
CA PRO A 285 29.43 -0.56 19.03
C PRO A 285 28.73 0.70 18.51
N LEU A 286 28.51 1.71 19.35
CA LEU A 286 27.87 2.97 18.94
C LEU A 286 28.73 3.76 17.95
N ILE A 287 30.07 3.69 18.06
CA ILE A 287 30.97 4.29 17.07
C ILE A 287 30.76 3.62 15.71
N VAL A 288 30.72 2.29 15.68
CA VAL A 288 30.50 1.55 14.43
C VAL A 288 29.12 1.87 13.84
N MET A 289 28.08 1.90 14.68
CA MET A 289 26.72 2.22 14.24
C MET A 289 26.54 3.68 13.80
N SER A 290 27.40 4.60 14.25
CA SER A 290 27.35 6.01 13.84
C SER A 290 27.57 6.24 12.34
N VAL A 291 28.10 5.24 11.62
CA VAL A 291 28.27 5.28 10.17
C VAL A 291 26.95 5.01 9.42
N ILE A 292 26.01 4.28 10.03
CA ILE A 292 24.75 3.86 9.39
C ILE A 292 23.97 5.06 8.81
N PRO A 293 23.72 6.16 9.55
CA PRO A 293 23.01 7.33 9.00
C PRO A 293 23.65 7.92 7.75
N PHE A 294 24.98 7.85 7.63
CA PHE A 294 25.68 8.34 6.44
C PHE A 294 25.51 7.40 5.25
N GLY A 295 25.48 6.09 5.48
CA GLY A 295 25.10 5.12 4.46
C GLY A 295 23.66 5.34 3.95
N LEU A 296 22.72 5.60 4.87
CA LEU A 296 21.34 5.97 4.50
C LEU A 296 21.31 7.26 3.67
N GLY A 297 22.10 8.27 4.03
CA GLY A 297 22.27 9.48 3.23
C GLY A 297 22.79 9.18 1.81
N GLY A 298 23.79 8.30 1.68
CA GLY A 298 24.28 7.83 0.39
C GLY A 298 23.23 7.10 -0.45
N ALA A 299 22.39 6.28 0.19
CA ALA A 299 21.27 5.60 -0.45
C ALA A 299 20.22 6.58 -1.00
N ILE A 300 19.90 7.64 -0.25
CA ILE A 300 18.98 8.71 -0.67
C ILE A 300 19.58 9.48 -1.86
N ILE A 301 20.86 9.85 -1.79
CA ILE A 301 21.56 10.50 -2.90
C ILE A 301 21.54 9.62 -4.16
N GLY A 302 21.75 8.31 -4.01
CA GLY A 302 21.68 7.35 -5.11
C GLY A 302 20.31 7.31 -5.78
N HIS A 303 19.22 7.35 -5.00
CA HIS A 303 17.85 7.43 -5.51
C HIS A 303 17.61 8.72 -6.31
N LEU A 304 18.11 9.85 -5.80
CA LEU A 304 18.02 11.14 -6.49
C LEU A 304 18.80 11.15 -7.81
N ILE A 305 20.02 10.59 -7.82
CA ILE A 305 20.86 10.51 -9.03
C ILE A 305 20.22 9.60 -10.09
N MET A 306 19.64 8.48 -9.66
CA MET A 306 19.02 7.50 -10.56
C MET A 306 17.57 7.84 -10.93
N GLY A 307 16.99 8.90 -10.36
CA GLY A 307 15.61 9.33 -10.63
C GLY A 307 14.53 8.38 -10.09
N HIS A 308 14.82 7.59 -9.07
CA HIS A 308 13.85 6.66 -8.47
C HIS A 308 13.31 7.18 -7.14
N ASN A 309 11.99 7.10 -6.96
CA ASN A 309 11.35 7.37 -5.68
C ASN A 309 11.72 6.33 -4.62
N LEU A 310 11.76 6.75 -3.35
CA LEU A 310 11.93 5.83 -2.23
C LEU A 310 10.70 4.92 -2.15
N SER A 311 10.95 3.62 -2.13
CA SER A 311 9.93 2.59 -2.01
C SER A 311 10.21 1.68 -0.81
N MET A 312 9.29 0.78 -0.52
CA MET A 312 9.52 -0.24 0.51
C MET A 312 10.78 -1.08 0.22
N MET A 313 11.03 -1.39 -1.06
CA MET A 313 12.23 -2.11 -1.49
C MET A 313 13.51 -1.30 -1.22
N SER A 314 13.45 0.02 -1.37
CA SER A 314 14.54 0.93 -1.00
C SER A 314 14.87 0.83 0.49
N VAL A 315 13.86 0.74 1.36
CA VAL A 315 14.04 0.62 2.82
C VAL A 315 14.67 -0.73 3.19
N LEU A 316 14.24 -1.82 2.56
CA LEU A 316 14.87 -3.13 2.75
C LEU A 316 16.35 -3.12 2.32
N GLY A 317 16.67 -2.44 1.21
CA GLY A 317 18.05 -2.23 0.77
C GLY A 317 18.89 -1.42 1.78
N MET A 318 18.29 -0.40 2.39
CA MET A 318 18.91 0.40 3.46
C MET A 318 19.16 -0.41 4.75
N LEU A 319 18.26 -1.35 5.08
CA LEU A 319 18.48 -2.27 6.19
C LEU A 319 19.62 -3.25 5.90
N ALA A 320 19.67 -3.82 4.69
CA ALA A 320 20.77 -4.68 4.27
C ALA A 320 22.11 -3.92 4.28
N LEU A 321 22.11 -2.67 3.81
CA LEU A 321 23.26 -1.76 3.83
C LEU A 321 23.83 -1.60 5.23
N SER A 322 22.97 -1.44 6.24
CA SER A 322 23.38 -1.26 7.63
C SER A 322 24.28 -2.42 8.11
N GLY A 323 23.97 -3.66 7.72
CA GLY A 323 24.80 -4.83 8.05
C GLY A 323 26.15 -4.83 7.35
N VAL A 324 26.18 -4.51 6.05
CA VAL A 324 27.42 -4.50 5.25
C VAL A 324 28.39 -3.42 5.76
N VAL A 325 27.88 -2.21 6.01
CA VAL A 325 28.69 -1.07 6.48
C VAL A 325 29.25 -1.31 7.89
N VAL A 326 28.48 -1.97 8.74
CA VAL A 326 28.92 -2.37 10.08
C VAL A 326 30.08 -3.35 10.03
N ASN A 327 30.08 -4.29 9.08
CA ASN A 327 31.16 -5.27 8.94
C ASN A 327 32.50 -4.58 8.61
N ASP A 328 32.51 -3.65 7.65
CA ASP A 328 33.73 -2.92 7.27
C ASP A 328 34.29 -2.09 8.45
N SER A 329 33.39 -1.42 9.18
CA SER A 329 33.71 -0.63 10.37
C SER A 329 34.22 -1.51 11.53
N LEU A 330 33.64 -2.72 11.70
CA LEU A 330 34.03 -3.64 12.75
C LEU A 330 35.47 -4.09 12.60
N VAL A 331 35.89 -4.49 11.40
CA VAL A 331 37.26 -4.96 11.16
C VAL A 331 38.27 -3.85 11.41
N LEU A 332 37.93 -2.59 11.11
CA LEU A 332 38.77 -1.44 11.39
C LEU A 332 38.94 -1.21 12.90
N VAL A 333 37.84 -1.17 13.66
CA VAL A 333 37.86 -0.99 15.13
C VAL A 333 38.55 -2.17 15.83
N ASP A 334 38.34 -3.41 15.40
CA ASP A 334 39.04 -4.57 15.94
C ASP A 334 40.56 -4.48 15.71
N TYR A 335 40.98 -4.03 14.53
CA TYR A 335 42.41 -3.85 14.25
C TYR A 335 43.02 -2.79 15.18
N ILE A 336 42.33 -1.65 15.38
CA ILE A 336 42.76 -0.60 16.32
C ILE A 336 42.87 -1.20 17.73
N ASN A 337 41.83 -1.88 18.21
CA ASN A 337 41.81 -2.51 19.53
C ASN A 337 42.96 -3.52 19.70
N ARG A 338 43.26 -4.33 18.68
CA ARG A 338 44.38 -5.28 18.71
C ARG A 338 45.71 -4.55 18.85
N LYS A 339 45.96 -3.49 18.06
CA LYS A 339 47.19 -2.69 18.16
C LYS A 339 47.32 -1.96 19.50
N ARG A 340 46.21 -1.49 20.07
CA ARG A 340 46.18 -0.92 21.43
C ARG A 340 46.56 -1.95 22.49
N ARG A 341 46.09 -3.20 22.36
CA ARG A 341 46.49 -4.32 23.25
C ARG A 341 47.96 -4.71 23.11
N GLU A 342 48.53 -4.54 21.93
CA GLU A 342 49.97 -4.73 21.67
C GLU A 342 50.84 -3.58 22.21
N GLY A 343 50.24 -2.56 22.82
CA GLY A 343 50.96 -1.42 23.43
C GLY A 343 51.31 -0.28 22.47
N VAL A 344 50.81 -0.31 21.22
CA VAL A 344 51.03 0.75 20.24
C VAL A 344 50.30 2.03 20.68
N ASP A 345 50.94 3.18 20.48
CA ASP A 345 50.32 4.48 20.74
C ASP A 345 48.99 4.63 19.96
N LEU A 346 48.04 5.36 20.53
CA LEU A 346 46.70 5.49 19.98
C LEU A 346 46.69 6.04 18.55
N MET A 347 47.44 7.10 18.30
CA MET A 347 47.46 7.74 16.99
C MET A 347 48.12 6.83 15.95
N GLU A 348 49.20 6.16 16.36
CA GLU A 348 49.91 5.22 15.51
C GLU A 348 49.06 3.97 15.22
N ALA A 349 48.34 3.45 16.21
CA ALA A 349 47.42 2.32 16.05
C ALA A 349 46.30 2.64 15.05
N VAL A 350 45.71 3.83 15.13
CA VAL A 350 44.66 4.29 14.20
C VAL A 350 45.21 4.45 12.78
N ARG A 351 46.37 5.09 12.62
CA ARG A 351 47.04 5.25 11.32
C ARG A 351 47.37 3.89 10.69
N ASN A 352 47.96 2.98 11.47
CA ASN A 352 48.33 1.66 11.00
C ASN A 352 47.10 0.83 10.62
N ALA A 353 46.00 0.95 11.37
CA ALA A 353 44.73 0.30 11.05
C ALA A 353 44.16 0.78 9.71
N GLY A 354 44.14 2.10 9.49
CA GLY A 354 43.67 2.69 8.23
C GLY A 354 44.45 2.16 7.03
N VAL A 355 45.79 2.20 7.07
CA VAL A 355 46.64 1.70 5.97
C VAL A 355 46.46 0.19 5.75
N ALA A 356 46.40 -0.60 6.82
CA ALA A 356 46.27 -2.04 6.74
C ALA A 356 44.91 -2.50 6.20
N ARG A 357 43.85 -1.71 6.40
CA ARG A 357 42.47 -2.10 6.07
C ARG A 357 41.88 -1.40 4.86
N PHE A 358 42.49 -0.29 4.41
CA PHE A 358 42.05 0.45 3.24
C PHE A 358 41.77 -0.45 2.02
N ARG A 359 42.74 -1.29 1.63
CA ARG A 359 42.60 -2.15 0.44
C ARG A 359 41.45 -3.16 0.58
N ALA A 360 41.33 -3.78 1.75
CA ALA A 360 40.30 -4.78 2.00
C ALA A 360 38.89 -4.16 1.98
N ILE A 361 38.71 -3.03 2.67
CA ILE A 361 37.43 -2.30 2.76
C ILE A 361 37.01 -1.74 1.39
N MET A 362 37.96 -1.19 0.61
CA MET A 362 37.67 -0.73 -0.75
C MET A 362 37.26 -1.90 -1.67
N LEU A 363 37.95 -3.04 -1.57
CA LEU A 363 37.66 -4.20 -2.40
C LEU A 363 36.27 -4.79 -2.11
N THR A 364 35.88 -4.93 -0.84
CA THR A 364 34.55 -5.43 -0.46
C THR A 364 33.45 -4.51 -0.95
N SER A 365 33.64 -3.20 -0.79
CA SER A 365 32.69 -2.18 -1.21
C SER A 365 32.51 -2.14 -2.74
N ILE A 366 33.61 -2.10 -3.49
CA ILE A 366 33.60 -2.11 -4.96
C ILE A 366 33.00 -3.41 -5.49
N THR A 367 33.36 -4.56 -4.91
CA THR A 367 32.85 -5.85 -5.36
C THR A 367 31.34 -5.96 -5.12
N THR A 368 30.86 -5.47 -3.98
CA THR A 368 29.42 -5.47 -3.67
C THR A 368 28.66 -4.54 -4.62
N PHE A 369 29.18 -3.33 -4.86
CA PHE A 369 28.60 -2.42 -5.84
C PHE A 369 28.58 -3.02 -7.25
N ALA A 370 29.71 -3.57 -7.70
CA ALA A 370 29.84 -4.20 -9.01
C ALA A 370 28.92 -5.43 -9.17
N GLY A 371 28.66 -6.18 -8.09
CA GLY A 371 27.69 -7.28 -8.09
C GLY A 371 26.24 -6.83 -8.24
N LEU A 372 25.91 -5.60 -7.83
CA LEU A 372 24.57 -5.02 -7.94
C LEU A 372 24.35 -4.25 -9.25
N VAL A 373 25.43 -3.83 -9.92
CA VAL A 373 25.39 -3.12 -11.21
C VAL A 373 24.50 -3.81 -12.25
N PRO A 374 24.54 -5.14 -12.46
CA PRO A 374 23.62 -5.79 -13.40
C PRO A 374 22.15 -5.58 -13.08
N ILE A 375 21.79 -5.59 -11.79
CA ILE A 375 20.40 -5.36 -11.34
C ILE A 375 20.00 -3.90 -11.58
N LEU A 376 20.92 -2.94 -11.41
CA LEU A 376 20.64 -1.52 -11.66
C LEU A 376 20.28 -1.23 -13.12
N TRP A 377 20.73 -2.05 -14.06
CA TRP A 377 20.45 -1.94 -15.50
C TRP A 377 19.45 -2.98 -16.02
N GLU A 378 18.82 -3.74 -15.12
CA GLU A 378 17.86 -4.77 -15.50
C GLU A 378 16.59 -4.16 -16.11
N LYS A 379 16.16 -4.70 -17.25
CA LYS A 379 14.98 -4.22 -17.99
C LYS A 379 13.77 -5.13 -17.80
N SER A 380 13.98 -6.38 -17.37
CA SER A 380 12.92 -7.35 -17.13
C SER A 380 11.88 -6.82 -16.14
N THR A 381 10.62 -6.83 -16.53
CA THR A 381 9.50 -6.43 -15.66
C THR A 381 9.43 -7.24 -14.37
N GLN A 382 9.81 -8.52 -14.41
CA GLN A 382 9.83 -9.36 -13.22
C GLN A 382 10.94 -8.99 -12.25
N ALA A 383 11.98 -8.25 -12.66
CA ALA A 383 13.10 -7.89 -11.80
C ALA A 383 13.17 -6.39 -11.48
N GLN A 384 12.40 -5.54 -12.17
CA GLN A 384 12.37 -4.09 -11.94
C GLN A 384 12.03 -3.71 -10.48
N PHE A 385 11.25 -4.52 -9.77
CA PHE A 385 10.92 -4.25 -8.37
C PHE A 385 12.16 -4.34 -7.44
N LEU A 386 13.25 -4.98 -7.86
CA LEU A 386 14.52 -5.06 -7.12
C LEU A 386 15.43 -3.85 -7.33
N ILE A 387 15.21 -3.05 -8.37
CA ILE A 387 16.08 -1.91 -8.71
C ILE A 387 16.21 -0.92 -7.54
N PRO A 388 15.12 -0.46 -6.89
CA PRO A 388 15.25 0.49 -5.77
C PRO A 388 16.03 -0.07 -4.57
N MET A 389 15.93 -1.38 -4.33
CA MET A 389 16.72 -2.07 -3.31
C MET A 389 18.22 -2.04 -3.66
N ALA A 390 18.56 -2.36 -4.91
CA ALA A 390 19.93 -2.33 -5.40
C ALA A 390 20.53 -0.91 -5.39
N ILE A 391 19.73 0.12 -5.72
CA ILE A 391 20.16 1.53 -5.63
C ILE A 391 20.52 1.88 -4.19
N SER A 392 19.63 1.58 -3.23
CA SER A 392 19.87 1.87 -1.81
C SER A 392 21.16 1.21 -1.31
N LEU A 393 21.32 -0.08 -1.60
CA LEU A 393 22.46 -0.85 -1.12
C LEU A 393 23.76 -0.42 -1.82
N GLY A 394 23.75 -0.30 -3.15
CA GLY A 394 24.94 0.02 -3.93
C GLY A 394 25.49 1.41 -3.64
N TRP A 395 24.68 2.45 -3.81
CA TRP A 395 25.11 3.83 -3.56
C TRP A 395 25.37 4.09 -2.07
N GLY A 396 24.56 3.48 -1.20
CA GLY A 396 24.76 3.55 0.23
C GLY A 396 26.12 2.98 0.65
N ILE A 397 26.53 1.83 0.10
CA ILE A 397 27.84 1.23 0.40
C ILE A 397 28.93 2.17 -0.09
N LEU A 398 28.94 2.56 -1.37
CA LEU A 398 30.00 3.41 -1.92
C LEU A 398 30.22 4.67 -1.07
N PHE A 399 29.15 5.36 -0.70
CA PHE A 399 29.24 6.56 0.12
C PHE A 399 29.69 6.23 1.56
N ALA A 400 29.13 5.18 2.17
CA ALA A 400 29.49 4.76 3.52
C ALA A 400 30.95 4.34 3.63
N THR A 401 31.54 3.73 2.60
CA THR A 401 32.96 3.31 2.60
C THR A 401 33.90 4.50 2.81
N PHE A 402 33.69 5.58 2.06
CA PHE A 402 34.49 6.81 2.21
C PHE A 402 34.31 7.42 3.59
N ILE A 403 33.07 7.47 4.09
CA ILE A 403 32.78 8.00 5.42
C ILE A 403 33.38 7.11 6.51
N THR A 404 33.32 5.79 6.38
CA THR A 404 33.84 4.82 7.37
C THR A 404 35.33 5.03 7.61
N LEU A 405 36.11 5.15 6.52
CA LEU A 405 37.57 5.31 6.59
C LEU A 405 38.01 6.62 7.25
N LEU A 406 37.14 7.62 7.34
CA LEU A 406 37.41 8.91 7.99
C LEU A 406 36.76 9.00 9.37
N LEU A 407 35.46 8.78 9.44
CA LEU A 407 34.61 9.01 10.59
C LEU A 407 34.88 8.02 11.73
N VAL A 408 35.13 6.73 11.42
CA VAL A 408 35.40 5.73 12.46
C VAL A 408 36.70 6.01 13.21
N PRO A 409 37.85 6.27 12.53
CA PRO A 409 39.07 6.74 13.19
C PRO A 409 38.87 7.98 14.06
N ILE A 410 38.18 9.00 13.54
CA ILE A 410 37.93 10.26 14.26
C ILE A 410 37.09 10.01 15.51
N ASN A 411 35.98 9.28 15.38
CA ASN A 411 35.10 8.97 16.51
C ASN A 411 35.79 8.09 17.55
N TYR A 412 36.69 7.19 17.13
CA TYR A 412 37.49 6.39 18.06
C TYR A 412 38.45 7.27 18.88
N LEU A 413 39.16 8.20 18.23
CA LEU A 413 40.05 9.15 18.91
C LEU A 413 39.28 10.03 19.89
N LEU A 414 38.14 10.59 19.46
CA LEU A 414 37.26 11.41 20.31
C LEU A 414 36.78 10.64 21.54
N LEU A 415 36.42 9.37 21.40
CA LEU A 415 36.00 8.54 22.53
C LEU A 415 37.11 8.38 23.57
N GLU A 416 38.33 8.07 23.12
CA GLU A 416 39.49 7.91 24.01
C GLU A 416 39.83 9.23 24.73
N ASP A 417 39.73 10.38 24.04
CA ASP A 417 39.94 11.69 24.66
C ASP A 417 38.84 12.02 25.68
N LEU A 418 37.57 11.70 25.39
CA LEU A 418 36.47 11.84 26.35
C LEU A 418 36.68 10.94 27.58
N GLN A 419 37.10 9.69 27.39
CA GLN A 419 37.36 8.77 28.50
C GLN A 419 38.53 9.23 29.36
N ARG A 420 39.61 9.74 28.75
CA ARG A 420 40.76 10.32 29.48
C ARG A 420 40.36 11.57 30.26
N THR A 421 39.58 12.45 29.65
CA THR A 421 39.11 13.71 30.27
C THR A 421 38.12 13.43 31.39
N GLY A 422 37.19 12.49 31.20
CA GLY A 422 36.24 12.05 32.22
C GLY A 422 36.94 11.40 33.41
N LYS A 423 37.90 10.50 33.16
CA LYS A 423 38.73 9.92 34.24
C LYS A 423 39.52 10.97 35.01
N ARG A 424 40.09 11.97 34.30
CA ARG A 424 40.78 13.11 34.93
C ARG A 424 39.83 13.95 35.79
N TYR A 425 38.65 14.29 35.28
CA TYR A 425 37.64 15.05 36.02
C TYR A 425 37.15 14.31 37.26
N ILE A 426 36.84 13.01 37.14
CA ILE A 426 36.42 12.17 38.27
C ILE A 426 37.56 12.02 39.28
N SER A 427 38.80 11.82 38.82
CA SER A 427 39.97 11.74 39.72
C SER A 427 40.23 13.05 40.46
N TRP A 428 39.97 14.19 39.81
CA TRP A 428 40.09 15.52 40.41
C TRP A 428 38.97 15.81 41.42
N GLN A 429 37.72 15.44 41.10
CA GLN A 429 36.57 15.74 41.95
C GLN A 429 36.39 14.76 43.12
N PHE A 430 36.84 13.51 42.98
CA PHE A 430 36.65 12.45 43.99
C PHE A 430 37.96 11.90 44.58
N ASN A 431 39.13 12.43 44.20
CA ASN A 431 40.45 12.00 44.67
C ASN A 431 40.72 10.48 44.51
N ILE A 432 40.15 9.88 43.46
CA ILE A 432 40.30 8.45 43.14
C ILE A 432 41.48 8.30 42.18
N LYS A 433 42.55 7.60 42.60
CA LYS A 433 43.66 7.22 41.72
C LYS A 433 43.27 6.05 40.84
N PHE A 434 43.00 6.31 39.56
CA PHE A 434 42.97 5.26 38.55
C PHE A 434 44.42 4.88 38.19
N THR A 435 44.79 3.61 38.38
CA THR A 435 46.10 3.08 37.99
C THR A 435 46.30 3.24 36.49
N SER A 436 47.33 3.99 36.09
CA SER A 436 47.72 4.12 34.69
C SER A 436 48.51 2.89 34.26
N ASP A 437 47.99 2.12 33.30
CA ASP A 437 48.81 1.18 32.53
C ASP A 437 49.82 1.99 31.69
N ARG A 438 51.00 2.24 32.26
CA ARG A 438 52.23 2.52 31.51
C ARG A 438 53.09 1.27 31.64
N PRO A 439 53.54 0.64 30.53
CA PRO A 439 54.64 -0.31 30.61
C PRO A 439 55.87 0.44 31.15
N SER A 440 56.50 -0.13 32.17
CA SER A 440 57.77 0.33 32.71
C SER A 440 58.85 0.31 31.63
N ASP A 441 59.50 1.45 31.44
CA ASP A 441 60.72 1.63 30.65
C ASP A 441 61.84 0.71 31.20
N PRO A 442 62.41 -0.23 30.42
CA PRO A 442 63.45 -1.12 30.90
C PRO A 442 64.87 -0.53 30.78
N SER A 443 65.04 0.78 30.59
CA SER A 443 66.35 1.40 30.34
C SER A 443 67.04 2.05 31.56
N SER A 444 66.82 1.55 32.79
CA SER A 444 67.55 2.03 33.98
C SER A 444 68.09 0.93 34.89
N GLN A 445 68.85 0.00 34.32
CA GLN A 445 69.84 -0.78 35.09
C GLN A 445 71.19 -0.74 34.35
N SER A 446 72.06 0.15 34.83
CA SER A 446 73.50 0.10 34.64
C SER A 446 74.16 0.26 36.01
#